data_AF-A0A7U8PWE4-F1
#
_entry.id   AF-A0A7U8PWE4-F1
#
_cell.length_a   1.000
_cell.length_b   1.000
_cell.length_c   1.000
_cell.angle_alpha   90.00
_cell.angle_beta   90.00
_cell.angle_gamma   90.00
#
_symmetry.space_group_name_H-M   'P 1'
#
loop_
_entity.id
_entity.type
_entity.pdbx_description
1 polymer ?
#
loop_
_entity_poly.entity_id
_entity_poly.type
_entity_poly.pdbx_seq_one_letter_code
_entity_poly.pdbx_strand_id
1 'polypeptide(L)'
;MRRAPAPQPSYRLIPSCFPPIGLFDTVATAADLEAVMELAGWTNDRLVEERLYRLARTEWVFGRTNSSIVMASFLHVAPGGMRFNGSELGAWYSAAKLTIAIIEVAHHMRREAVATGIARLARTFRTYTARLEGSFVDISGEKETMADIYDHTSYAASQRFGEEMRATGETGILFDSLRHEGGINAVAFRPSRILEVTQADHYEITVEASSRRIEARKLPA
;
A
#
# COMPACT_ATOMS: atom_id res chain seq x y z
N MET A 1 -9.26 13.58 18.32
CA MET A 1 -9.47 13.50 16.86
C MET A 1 -10.76 12.76 16.58
N ARG A 2 -11.48 13.14 15.53
CA ARG A 2 -12.72 12.45 15.14
C ARG A 2 -12.39 11.06 14.59
N ARG A 3 -13.36 10.14 14.67
CA ARG A 3 -13.23 8.79 14.10
C ARG A 3 -14.35 8.55 13.10
N ALA A 4 -14.02 7.91 12.00
CA ALA A 4 -14.97 7.59 10.94
C ALA A 4 -14.74 6.16 10.42
N PRO A 5 -15.77 5.49 9.87
CA PRO A 5 -15.57 4.23 9.17
C PRO A 5 -14.72 4.44 7.92
N ALA A 6 -13.92 3.44 7.56
CA ALA A 6 -13.17 3.46 6.32
C ALA A 6 -14.10 3.34 5.08
N PRO A 7 -13.66 3.85 3.90
CA PRO A 7 -14.37 3.63 2.65
C PRO A 7 -14.61 2.15 2.36
N GLN A 8 -15.79 1.82 1.83
CA GLN A 8 -16.15 0.46 1.47
C GLN A 8 -16.73 0.39 0.04
N PRO A 9 -16.09 -0.36 -0.89
CA PRO A 9 -14.78 -0.99 -0.72
C PRO A 9 -13.65 0.05 -0.68
N SER A 10 -12.51 -0.34 -0.11
CA SER A 10 -11.23 0.36 -0.27
C SER A 10 -10.44 -0.26 -1.43
N TYR A 11 -9.60 0.52 -2.10
CA TYR A 11 -8.86 0.10 -3.29
C TYR A 11 -7.34 0.16 -3.08
N ARG A 12 -6.63 -0.91 -3.43
CA ARG A 12 -5.16 -1.00 -3.38
C ARG A 12 -4.63 -1.50 -4.73
N LEU A 13 -3.53 -0.91 -5.19
CA LEU A 13 -2.80 -1.40 -6.36
C LEU A 13 -1.47 -1.99 -5.93
N ILE A 14 -1.14 -3.15 -6.50
CA ILE A 14 0.16 -3.82 -6.28
C ILE A 14 0.78 -4.04 -7.66
N PRO A 15 2.06 -3.66 -7.88
CA PRO A 15 2.79 -4.02 -9.09
C PRO A 15 2.63 -5.51 -9.41
N SER A 16 2.35 -5.81 -10.67
CA SER A 16 2.20 -7.19 -11.17
C SER A 16 2.97 -7.31 -12.46
N CYS A 17 3.66 -8.44 -12.66
CA CYS A 17 4.01 -8.86 -14.01
C CYS A 17 2.70 -9.29 -14.71
N PHE A 18 2.45 -8.79 -15.93
CA PHE A 18 1.29 -9.17 -16.75
C PHE A 18 1.74 -9.45 -18.20
N PRO A 19 1.26 -10.51 -18.88
CA PRO A 19 0.32 -11.53 -18.39
C PRO A 19 0.90 -12.21 -17.14
N PRO A 20 0.06 -12.81 -16.27
CA PRO A 20 0.59 -13.58 -15.15
C PRO A 20 1.59 -14.56 -15.76
N ILE A 21 2.87 -14.35 -15.51
CA ILE A 21 3.81 -15.43 -15.71
C ILE A 21 3.31 -16.45 -14.70
N GLY A 22 3.01 -17.67 -15.16
CA GLY A 22 2.75 -18.83 -14.30
C GLY A 22 4.01 -19.17 -13.53
N LEU A 23 4.58 -18.20 -12.83
CA LEU A 23 5.77 -18.32 -12.02
C LEU A 23 5.48 -19.21 -10.82
N PHE A 24 4.20 -19.48 -10.51
CA PHE A 24 3.73 -20.52 -9.58
C PHE A 24 3.34 -21.83 -10.26
N ASP A 25 3.00 -21.82 -11.56
CA ASP A 25 2.64 -23.02 -12.32
C ASP A 25 3.85 -23.84 -12.78
N THR A 26 5.07 -23.33 -12.55
CA THR A 26 6.35 -23.97 -12.91
C THR A 26 7.27 -24.24 -11.71
N VAL A 27 6.83 -23.95 -10.48
CA VAL A 27 7.59 -24.16 -9.24
C VAL A 27 7.43 -25.60 -8.81
N ALA A 28 8.48 -26.41 -8.96
CA ALA A 28 8.46 -27.81 -8.52
C ALA A 28 8.98 -27.97 -7.09
N THR A 29 9.70 -26.97 -6.55
CA THR A 29 10.39 -27.06 -5.25
C THR A 29 10.42 -25.74 -4.46
N ALA A 30 10.71 -25.81 -3.16
CA ALA A 30 10.79 -24.63 -2.29
C ALA A 30 11.87 -23.61 -2.70
N ALA A 31 12.93 -24.03 -3.41
CA ALA A 31 13.98 -23.15 -3.91
C ALA A 31 13.52 -22.28 -5.10
N ASP A 32 12.55 -22.75 -5.89
CA ASP A 32 12.00 -22.01 -7.02
C ASP A 32 11.06 -20.86 -6.55
N LEU A 33 10.45 -21.03 -5.37
CA LEU A 33 9.63 -20.01 -4.70
C LEU A 33 10.48 -18.81 -4.26
N GLU A 34 11.73 -19.05 -3.86
CA GLU A 34 12.68 -18.02 -3.45
C GLU A 34 13.03 -17.07 -4.61
N ALA A 35 13.28 -17.61 -5.81
CA ALA A 35 13.52 -16.82 -7.03
C ALA A 35 12.29 -16.01 -7.48
N VAL A 36 11.08 -16.53 -7.26
CA VAL A 36 9.80 -15.83 -7.52
C VAL A 36 9.59 -14.67 -6.56
N MET A 37 9.90 -14.89 -5.28
CA MET A 37 9.81 -13.87 -4.23
C MET A 37 10.87 -12.78 -4.43
N GLU A 38 12.07 -13.13 -4.88
CA GLU A 38 13.13 -12.20 -5.28
C GLU A 38 12.70 -11.33 -6.48
N LEU A 39 12.10 -11.93 -7.52
CA LEU A 39 11.55 -11.19 -8.66
C LEU A 39 10.42 -10.22 -8.26
N ALA A 40 9.66 -10.56 -7.21
CA ALA A 40 8.61 -9.71 -6.62
C ALA A 40 9.15 -8.67 -5.62
N GLY A 41 10.46 -8.63 -5.36
CA GLY A 41 11.10 -7.71 -4.43
C GLY A 41 10.84 -8.01 -2.95
N TRP A 42 10.55 -9.27 -2.62
CA TRP A 42 10.17 -9.74 -1.27
C TRP A 42 11.34 -10.23 -0.43
N THR A 43 12.58 -9.93 -0.80
CA THR A 43 13.76 -10.48 -0.13
C THR A 43 14.15 -9.67 1.12
N ASN A 44 13.82 -10.22 2.30
CA ASN A 44 14.72 -10.28 3.47
C ASN A 44 14.08 -11.13 4.59
N ASP A 45 14.24 -12.46 4.53
CA ASP A 45 13.54 -13.40 5.43
C ASP A 45 13.78 -13.13 6.92
N ARG A 46 14.99 -12.69 7.30
CA ARG A 46 15.31 -12.34 8.69
C ARG A 46 14.54 -11.11 9.17
N LEU A 47 14.45 -10.07 8.34
CA LEU A 47 13.67 -8.88 8.68
C LEU A 47 12.17 -9.18 8.70
N VAL A 48 11.70 -10.10 7.84
CA VAL A 48 10.30 -10.53 7.81
C VAL A 48 9.93 -11.22 9.12
N GLU A 49 10.78 -12.12 9.62
CA GLU A 49 10.58 -12.80 10.90
C GLU A 49 10.56 -11.80 12.08
N GLU A 50 11.55 -10.91 12.15
CA GLU A 50 11.60 -9.85 13.18
C GLU A 50 10.34 -8.96 13.16
N ARG A 51 9.86 -8.60 11.97
CA ARG A 51 8.62 -7.81 11.79
C ARG A 51 7.37 -8.58 12.20
N LEU A 52 7.32 -9.88 11.93
CA LEU A 52 6.20 -10.73 12.30
C LEU A 52 6.00 -10.74 13.83
N TYR A 53 7.09 -10.81 14.60
CA TYR A 53 7.04 -10.78 16.06
C TYR A 53 6.65 -9.42 16.66
N ARG A 54 6.67 -8.34 15.87
CA ARG A 54 6.13 -7.03 16.27
C ARG A 54 4.62 -6.95 16.16
N LEU A 55 3.99 -7.87 15.42
CA LEU A 55 2.54 -8.03 15.40
C LEU A 55 2.11 -8.95 16.55
N ALA A 56 1.10 -8.52 17.31
CA ALA A 56 0.42 -9.42 18.23
C ALA A 56 -0.10 -10.64 17.48
N ARG A 57 -0.06 -11.83 18.07
CA ARG A 57 -0.49 -13.08 17.40
C ARG A 57 -1.96 -13.04 16.95
N THR A 58 -2.79 -12.25 17.64
CA THR A 58 -4.20 -12.00 17.26
C THR A 58 -4.35 -11.22 15.96
N GLU A 59 -3.29 -10.54 15.52
CA GLU A 59 -3.24 -9.81 14.24
C GLU A 59 -2.73 -10.67 13.09
N TRP A 60 -2.29 -11.91 13.33
CA TRP A 60 -1.79 -12.76 12.26
C TRP A 60 -2.96 -13.29 11.43
N VAL A 61 -2.95 -13.00 10.13
CA VAL A 61 -4.00 -13.40 9.20
C VAL A 61 -3.54 -14.62 8.40
N PHE A 62 -4.28 -15.72 8.52
CA PHE A 62 -4.04 -16.96 7.80
C PHE A 62 -5.37 -17.66 7.50
N GLY A 63 -5.38 -18.60 6.56
CA GLY A 63 -6.56 -19.40 6.21
C GLY A 63 -7.71 -18.63 5.53
N ARG A 64 -7.47 -17.36 5.14
CA ARG A 64 -8.43 -16.51 4.43
C ARG A 64 -7.89 -16.17 3.04
N THR A 65 -8.78 -15.96 2.07
CA THR A 65 -8.44 -15.50 0.72
C THR A 65 -7.53 -14.27 0.79
N ASN A 66 -6.43 -14.28 0.02
CA ASN A 66 -5.45 -13.18 -0.05
C ASN A 66 -4.82 -12.78 1.30
N SER A 67 -4.82 -13.67 2.29
CA SER A 67 -4.13 -13.44 3.59
C SER A 67 -2.64 -13.13 3.44
N SER A 68 -1.97 -13.74 2.45
CA SER A 68 -0.57 -13.41 2.10
C SER A 68 -0.40 -11.96 1.66
N ILE A 69 -1.32 -11.41 0.86
CA ILE A 69 -1.32 -10.01 0.42
C ILE A 69 -1.49 -9.07 1.61
N VAL A 70 -2.37 -9.44 2.55
CA VAL A 70 -2.56 -8.70 3.79
C VAL A 70 -1.26 -8.69 4.59
N MET A 71 -0.72 -9.85 4.95
CA MET A 71 0.49 -9.95 5.77
C MET A 71 1.70 -9.29 5.10
N ALA A 72 1.87 -9.46 3.78
CA ALA A 72 2.98 -8.85 3.04
C ALA A 72 3.02 -7.32 3.16
N SER A 73 1.86 -6.66 3.24
CA SER A 73 1.79 -5.20 3.43
C SER A 73 2.37 -4.70 4.76
N PHE A 74 2.47 -5.58 5.75
CA PHE A 74 3.08 -5.29 7.06
C PHE A 74 4.54 -5.74 7.14
N LEU A 75 4.90 -6.81 6.42
CA LEU A 75 6.21 -7.45 6.57
C LEU A 75 7.25 -6.97 5.55
N HIS A 76 6.83 -6.50 4.36
CA HIS A 76 7.73 -5.97 3.34
C HIS A 76 7.64 -4.44 3.29
N VAL A 77 8.50 -3.80 4.06
CA VAL A 77 8.54 -2.34 4.22
C VAL A 77 9.77 -1.78 3.55
N ALA A 78 9.62 -0.65 2.86
CA ALA A 78 10.74 0.11 2.34
C ALA A 78 11.68 0.54 3.49
N PRO A 79 13.02 0.62 3.27
CA PRO A 79 13.98 1.00 4.30
C PRO A 79 13.70 2.37 4.96
N GLY A 80 13.05 3.29 4.26
CA GLY A 80 12.63 4.60 4.80
C GLY A 80 11.22 4.64 5.38
N GLY A 81 10.52 3.50 5.45
CA GLY A 81 9.10 3.44 5.80
C GLY A 81 8.17 3.99 4.72
N MET A 82 6.94 4.27 5.10
CA MET A 82 5.95 5.00 4.29
C MET A 82 5.42 6.19 5.08
N ARG A 83 4.33 6.85 4.64
CA ARG A 83 3.87 8.10 5.25
C ARG A 83 3.55 7.98 6.74
N PHE A 84 2.86 6.92 7.16
CA PHE A 84 2.39 6.72 8.53
C PHE A 84 3.01 5.50 9.21
N ASN A 85 4.16 5.03 8.73
CA ASN A 85 4.91 3.97 9.40
C ASN A 85 6.41 4.05 9.11
N GLY A 86 7.23 3.66 10.08
CA GLY A 86 8.67 3.54 9.92
C GLY A 86 9.08 2.29 9.13
N SER A 87 10.39 2.01 9.08
CA SER A 87 10.98 0.80 8.46
C SER A 87 10.64 -0.50 9.19
N GLU A 88 10.20 -0.36 10.44
CA GLU A 88 10.12 -1.44 11.41
C GLU A 88 8.87 -2.29 11.30
N LEU A 89 7.78 -1.76 10.74
CA LEU A 89 6.54 -2.49 10.50
C LEU A 89 5.68 -1.73 9.50
N GLY A 90 5.12 -2.45 8.54
CA GLY A 90 4.32 -1.87 7.47
C GLY A 90 2.88 -1.57 7.90
N ALA A 91 2.09 -1.21 6.91
CA ALA A 91 0.67 -0.96 7.07
C ALA A 91 -0.05 -1.16 5.74
N TRP A 92 -1.35 -1.39 5.81
CA TRP A 92 -2.18 -1.50 4.61
C TRP A 92 -2.64 -0.14 4.14
N TYR A 93 -2.08 0.33 3.03
CA TYR A 93 -2.51 1.56 2.36
C TYR A 93 -3.52 1.25 1.25
N SER A 94 -4.57 2.06 1.20
CA SER A 94 -5.64 1.98 0.22
C SER A 94 -6.29 3.35 0.00
N ALA A 95 -7.12 3.48 -1.03
CA ALA A 95 -7.85 4.69 -1.34
C ALA A 95 -9.37 4.44 -1.38
N ALA A 96 -10.16 5.50 -1.21
CA ALA A 96 -11.61 5.44 -1.26
C ALA A 96 -12.18 5.16 -2.66
N LYS A 97 -11.41 5.46 -3.71
CA LYS A 97 -11.78 5.21 -5.10
C LYS A 97 -10.59 4.67 -5.87
N LEU A 98 -10.86 3.81 -6.86
CA LEU A 98 -9.82 3.26 -7.74
C LEU A 98 -9.00 4.35 -8.42
N THR A 99 -9.65 5.43 -8.88
CA THR A 99 -8.96 6.57 -9.54
C THR A 99 -7.93 7.22 -8.62
N ILE A 100 -8.23 7.35 -7.32
CA ILE A 100 -7.29 7.90 -6.34
C ILE A 100 -6.12 6.94 -6.14
N ALA A 101 -6.38 5.63 -6.02
CA ALA A 101 -5.32 4.64 -5.89
C ALA A 101 -4.36 4.63 -7.11
N ILE A 102 -4.91 4.79 -8.32
CA ILE A 102 -4.12 4.96 -9.56
C ILE A 102 -3.25 6.22 -9.49
N ILE A 103 -3.81 7.35 -9.03
CA ILE A 103 -3.07 8.62 -8.91
C ILE A 103 -1.92 8.50 -7.91
N GLU A 104 -2.12 7.84 -6.78
CA GLU A 104 -1.08 7.64 -5.76
C GLU A 104 0.08 6.80 -6.32
N VAL A 105 -0.18 5.66 -6.96
CA VAL A 105 0.90 4.84 -7.53
C VAL A 105 1.60 5.55 -8.69
N ALA A 106 0.86 6.27 -9.55
CA ALA A 106 1.43 7.06 -10.64
C ALA A 106 2.34 8.18 -10.12
N HIS A 107 1.99 8.81 -8.98
CA HIS A 107 2.86 9.80 -8.34
C HIS A 107 4.21 9.19 -7.94
N HIS A 108 4.20 8.01 -7.31
CA HIS A 108 5.42 7.30 -6.94
C HIS A 108 6.23 6.84 -8.16
N MET A 109 5.57 6.31 -9.20
CA MET A 109 6.22 5.97 -10.46
C MET A 109 6.90 7.18 -11.11
N ARG A 110 6.27 8.36 -11.08
CA ARG A 110 6.88 9.57 -11.65
C ARG A 110 8.11 10.01 -10.86
N ARG A 111 8.06 9.91 -9.53
CA ARG A 111 9.23 10.19 -8.69
C ARG A 111 10.38 9.24 -8.99
N GLU A 112 10.07 7.95 -9.18
CA GLU A 112 11.03 6.94 -9.64
C GLU A 112 11.63 7.34 -11.00
N ALA A 113 10.79 7.64 -11.99
CA ALA A 113 11.20 8.07 -13.33
C ALA A 113 12.19 9.25 -13.29
N VAL A 114 11.88 10.28 -12.49
CA VAL A 114 12.76 11.44 -12.29
C VAL A 114 14.07 11.04 -11.61
N ALA A 115 14.02 10.23 -10.56
CA ALA A 115 15.20 9.81 -9.80
C ALA A 115 16.15 8.91 -10.60
N THR A 116 15.61 8.10 -11.51
CA THR A 116 16.39 7.17 -12.36
C THR A 116 16.70 7.73 -13.74
N GLY A 117 16.27 8.95 -14.06
CA GLY A 117 16.48 9.58 -15.37
C GLY A 117 15.70 8.93 -16.51
N ILE A 118 14.67 8.14 -16.21
CA ILE A 118 13.84 7.47 -17.23
C ILE A 118 12.73 8.42 -17.68
N ALA A 119 12.66 8.72 -18.98
CA ALA A 119 11.69 9.70 -19.49
C ALA A 119 10.23 9.24 -19.37
N ARG A 120 9.96 7.94 -19.61
CA ARG A 120 8.63 7.33 -19.58
C ARG A 120 8.69 5.97 -18.89
N LEU A 121 7.83 5.75 -17.90
CA LEU A 121 7.70 4.49 -17.18
C LEU A 121 6.30 3.93 -17.33
N ALA A 122 6.20 2.68 -17.79
CA ALA A 122 4.98 1.90 -17.79
C ALA A 122 5.14 0.71 -16.83
N ARG A 123 4.09 0.42 -16.05
CA ARG A 123 4.06 -0.72 -15.14
C ARG A 123 2.64 -1.25 -15.03
N THR A 124 2.50 -2.56 -14.99
CA THR A 124 1.21 -3.19 -14.73
C THR A 124 0.97 -3.34 -13.24
N PHE A 125 -0.27 -3.10 -12.84
CA PHE A 125 -0.76 -3.23 -11.49
C PHE A 125 -1.96 -4.17 -11.47
N ARG A 126 -1.99 -4.98 -10.42
CA ARG A 126 -3.17 -5.75 -10.03
C ARG A 126 -3.93 -4.94 -8.99
N THR A 127 -5.24 -4.83 -9.17
CA THR A 127 -6.10 -4.13 -8.21
C THR A 127 -6.67 -5.10 -7.19
N TYR A 128 -6.79 -4.63 -5.96
CA TYR A 128 -7.45 -5.32 -4.87
C TYR A 128 -8.50 -4.40 -4.26
N THR A 129 -9.68 -4.95 -3.99
CA THR A 129 -10.65 -4.35 -3.09
C THR A 129 -10.54 -4.99 -1.71
N ALA A 130 -10.84 -4.23 -0.67
CA ALA A 130 -10.91 -4.76 0.69
C ALA A 130 -11.97 -4.01 1.51
N ARG A 131 -12.62 -4.74 2.42
CA ARG A 131 -13.42 -4.16 3.50
C ARG A 131 -12.50 -3.91 4.70
N LEU A 132 -12.44 -2.66 5.15
CA LEU A 132 -11.68 -2.29 6.34
C LEU A 132 -12.66 -2.12 7.50
N GLU A 133 -12.51 -2.97 8.51
CA GLU A 133 -13.40 -2.99 9.68
C GLU A 133 -12.89 -2.10 10.80
N GLY A 134 -13.81 -1.43 11.51
CA GLY A 134 -13.52 -0.57 12.65
C GLY A 134 -13.61 0.92 12.32
N SER A 135 -13.18 1.74 13.27
CA SER A 135 -13.17 3.20 13.14
C SER A 135 -11.73 3.70 13.05
N PHE A 136 -11.50 4.62 12.14
CA PHE A 136 -10.19 5.17 11.81
C PHE A 136 -10.12 6.60 12.33
N VAL A 137 -8.95 7.01 12.81
CA VAL A 137 -8.68 8.41 13.16
C VAL A 137 -8.74 9.22 11.87
N ASP A 138 -9.71 10.11 11.76
CA ASP A 138 -9.95 10.86 10.53
C ASP A 138 -9.36 12.27 10.64
N ILE A 139 -8.32 12.50 9.84
CA ILE A 139 -7.60 13.77 9.71
C ILE A 139 -7.84 14.41 8.33
N SER A 140 -8.86 13.97 7.60
CA SER A 140 -9.23 14.62 6.32
C SER A 140 -9.80 16.02 6.55
N GLY A 141 -9.49 16.95 5.64
CA GLY A 141 -9.79 18.37 5.78
C GLY A 141 -8.85 19.12 6.75
N GLU A 142 -7.94 18.43 7.44
CA GLU A 142 -7.06 19.02 8.45
C GLU A 142 -5.65 19.34 7.88
N LYS A 143 -5.52 19.52 6.56
CA LYS A 143 -4.21 19.75 5.91
C LYS A 143 -3.49 21.00 6.42
N GLU A 144 -4.25 22.07 6.70
CA GLU A 144 -3.69 23.34 7.19
C GLU A 144 -3.32 23.26 8.67
N THR A 145 -4.20 22.68 9.48
CA THR A 145 -4.04 22.53 10.93
C THR A 145 -2.99 21.48 11.30
N MET A 146 -2.77 20.48 10.44
CA MET A 146 -1.78 19.41 10.59
C MET A 146 -0.71 19.43 9.49
N ALA A 147 -0.21 20.63 9.14
CA ALA A 147 0.74 20.83 8.04
C ALA A 147 1.97 19.92 8.12
N ASP A 148 2.54 19.70 9.30
CA ASP A 148 3.72 18.82 9.49
C ASP A 148 3.42 17.35 9.14
N ILE A 149 2.21 16.88 9.44
CA ILE A 149 1.76 15.52 9.10
C ILE A 149 1.55 15.39 7.59
N TYR A 150 1.07 16.46 6.95
CA TYR A 150 0.83 16.54 5.52
C TYR A 150 2.03 17.03 4.70
N ASP A 151 3.23 17.10 5.30
CA ASP A 151 4.45 17.49 4.59
C ASP A 151 4.65 16.60 3.33
N HIS A 152 5.00 17.27 2.23
CA HIS A 152 5.19 16.69 0.91
C HIS A 152 6.64 16.26 0.66
N THR A 153 7.58 16.74 1.48
CA THR A 153 9.02 16.50 1.37
C THR A 153 9.54 15.52 2.43
N SER A 154 8.92 15.50 3.62
CA SER A 154 9.33 14.65 4.73
C SER A 154 8.15 13.85 5.29
N TYR A 155 8.41 12.59 5.66
CA TYR A 155 7.44 11.75 6.37
C TYR A 155 7.74 11.66 7.87
N ALA A 156 8.75 12.36 8.39
CA ALA A 156 9.18 12.19 9.78
C ALA A 156 8.06 12.44 10.80
N ALA A 157 7.29 13.54 10.65
CA ALA A 157 6.20 13.85 11.56
C ALA A 157 5.01 12.90 11.40
N SER A 158 4.63 12.55 10.16
CA SER A 158 3.53 11.62 9.90
C SER A 158 3.86 10.18 10.30
N GLN A 159 5.12 9.76 10.23
CA GLN A 159 5.57 8.46 10.73
C GLN A 159 5.44 8.38 12.24
N ARG A 160 5.93 9.38 12.98
CA ARG A 160 5.76 9.43 14.44
C ARG A 160 4.28 9.37 14.82
N PHE A 161 3.46 10.20 14.19
CA PHE A 161 2.02 10.21 14.42
C PHE A 161 1.37 8.84 14.11
N GLY A 162 1.73 8.22 12.99
CA GLY A 162 1.22 6.90 12.62
C GLY A 162 1.59 5.80 13.61
N GLU A 163 2.84 5.78 14.08
CA GLU A 163 3.26 4.82 15.10
C GLU A 163 2.65 5.10 16.47
N GLU A 164 2.41 6.36 16.83
CA GLU A 164 1.63 6.72 18.03
C GLU A 164 0.20 6.16 17.95
N MET A 165 -0.50 6.35 16.82
CA MET A 165 -1.85 5.81 16.62
C MET A 165 -1.85 4.27 16.65
N ARG A 166 -0.82 3.63 16.09
CA ARG A 166 -0.65 2.18 16.20
C ARG A 166 -0.44 1.75 17.65
N ALA A 167 0.38 2.45 18.42
CA ALA A 167 0.69 2.10 19.80
C ALA A 167 -0.52 2.23 20.73
N THR A 168 -1.40 3.21 20.49
CA THR A 168 -2.61 3.45 21.30
C THR A 168 -3.79 2.53 20.98
N GLY A 169 -3.64 1.62 20.02
CA GLY A 169 -4.69 0.64 19.70
C GLY A 169 -5.58 1.02 18.52
N GLU A 170 -5.36 2.17 17.86
CA GLU A 170 -6.21 2.59 16.75
C GLU A 170 -6.14 1.61 15.57
N THR A 171 -7.24 1.50 14.84
CA THR A 171 -7.33 0.64 13.65
C THR A 171 -6.49 1.21 12.50
N GLY A 172 -6.43 2.52 12.37
CA GLY A 172 -5.81 3.20 11.24
C GLY A 172 -6.14 4.68 11.18
N ILE A 173 -5.73 5.32 10.07
CA ILE A 173 -5.92 6.75 9.80
C ILE A 173 -6.62 6.93 8.44
N LEU A 174 -7.60 7.84 8.37
CA LEU A 174 -8.11 8.41 7.12
C LEU A 174 -7.47 9.77 6.90
N PHE A 175 -7.00 10.02 5.68
CA PHE A 175 -6.27 11.23 5.35
C PHE A 175 -6.53 11.67 3.92
N ASP A 176 -6.36 12.96 3.65
CA ASP A 176 -6.49 13.51 2.30
C ASP A 176 -5.40 12.97 1.38
N SER A 177 -5.79 12.70 0.13
CA SER A 177 -4.82 12.61 -0.96
C SER A 177 -4.17 13.97 -1.15
N LEU A 178 -2.84 13.98 -1.11
CA LEU A 178 -2.03 15.15 -1.48
C LEU A 178 -1.91 15.32 -3.01
N ARG A 179 -2.57 14.45 -3.78
CA ARG A 179 -2.41 14.30 -5.23
C ARG A 179 -3.71 14.53 -5.99
N HIS A 180 -4.85 14.41 -5.32
CA HIS A 180 -6.16 14.70 -5.88
C HIS A 180 -7.05 15.37 -4.82
N GLU A 181 -7.56 16.55 -5.14
CA GLU A 181 -8.44 17.30 -4.25
C GLU A 181 -9.73 16.52 -3.94
N GLY A 182 -10.12 16.49 -2.66
CA GLY A 182 -11.26 15.67 -2.19
C GLY A 182 -11.03 14.15 -2.27
N GLY A 183 -9.83 13.70 -2.65
CA GLY A 183 -9.44 12.30 -2.58
C GLY A 183 -9.18 11.88 -1.15
N ILE A 184 -9.67 10.70 -0.75
CA ILE A 184 -9.46 10.14 0.59
C ILE A 184 -8.66 8.85 0.48
N ASN A 185 -7.64 8.75 1.32
CA ASN A 185 -6.83 7.57 1.52
C ASN A 185 -7.05 7.00 2.93
N ALA A 186 -6.72 5.72 3.09
CA ALA A 186 -6.76 5.01 4.36
C ALA A 186 -5.46 4.23 4.56
N VAL A 187 -4.94 4.27 5.77
CA VAL A 187 -3.87 3.38 6.24
C VAL A 187 -4.40 2.57 7.42
N ALA A 188 -4.31 1.25 7.36
CA ALA A 188 -4.73 0.36 8.44
C ALA A 188 -3.52 -0.31 9.11
N PHE A 189 -3.54 -0.32 10.44
CA PHE A 189 -2.49 -0.86 11.30
C PHE A 189 -2.78 -2.26 11.84
N ARG A 190 -4.01 -2.75 11.66
CA ARG A 190 -4.50 -4.04 12.17
C ARG A 190 -4.76 -5.01 11.01
N PRO A 191 -3.84 -5.95 10.72
CA PRO A 191 -4.05 -6.92 9.67
C PRO A 191 -5.36 -7.71 9.84
N SER A 192 -5.73 -8.05 11.08
CA SER A 192 -6.97 -8.79 11.39
C SER A 192 -8.27 -8.10 10.95
N ARG A 193 -8.22 -6.77 10.77
CA ARG A 193 -9.36 -5.91 10.37
C ARG A 193 -9.44 -5.64 8.87
N ILE A 194 -8.55 -6.24 8.09
CA ILE A 194 -8.57 -6.18 6.63
C ILE A 194 -9.26 -7.44 6.13
N LEU A 195 -10.50 -7.27 5.68
CA LEU A 195 -11.43 -8.35 5.39
C LEU A 195 -11.83 -8.33 3.92
N GLU A 196 -12.34 -9.46 3.44
CA GLU A 196 -12.93 -9.58 2.08
C GLU A 196 -11.99 -9.11 0.95
N VAL A 197 -10.68 -9.34 1.12
CA VAL A 197 -9.67 -8.93 0.13
C VAL A 197 -9.89 -9.71 -1.17
N THR A 198 -10.32 -8.98 -2.20
CA THR A 198 -10.69 -9.55 -3.49
C THR A 198 -9.81 -8.94 -4.57
N GLN A 199 -9.18 -9.81 -5.37
CA GLN A 199 -8.47 -9.36 -6.56
C GLN A 199 -9.51 -8.93 -7.61
N ALA A 200 -9.28 -7.78 -8.23
CA ALA A 200 -10.08 -7.26 -9.33
C ALA A 200 -9.21 -7.14 -10.60
N ASP A 201 -9.46 -6.12 -11.41
CA ASP A 201 -8.83 -5.91 -12.71
C ASP A 201 -7.32 -5.64 -12.65
N HIS A 202 -6.66 -5.72 -13.81
CA HIS A 202 -5.31 -5.23 -14.03
C HIS A 202 -5.33 -3.92 -14.82
N TYR A 203 -4.37 -3.05 -14.51
CA TYR A 203 -4.16 -1.78 -15.19
C TYR A 203 -2.69 -1.62 -15.56
N GLU A 204 -2.43 -1.29 -16.82
CA GLU A 204 -1.15 -0.70 -17.19
C GLU A 204 -1.22 0.81 -16.93
N ILE A 205 -0.32 1.29 -16.08
CA ILE A 205 -0.18 2.71 -15.77
C ILE A 205 1.10 3.20 -16.41
N THR A 206 0.99 4.30 -17.15
CA THR A 206 2.13 4.98 -17.75
C THR A 206 2.22 6.42 -17.28
N VAL A 207 3.45 6.83 -16.94
CA VAL A 207 3.79 8.19 -16.53
C VAL A 207 5.01 8.68 -17.28
N GLU A 208 5.12 10.00 -17.41
CA GLU A 208 6.29 10.68 -17.94
C GLU A 208 6.90 11.56 -16.86
N ALA A 209 8.24 11.59 -16.79
CA ALA A 209 8.96 12.38 -15.79
C ALA A 209 8.65 13.88 -15.90
N SER A 210 8.47 14.38 -17.12
CA SER A 210 8.23 15.79 -17.45
C SER A 210 6.75 16.21 -17.42
N SER A 211 5.82 15.27 -17.27
CA SER A 211 4.38 15.54 -17.41
C SER A 211 3.58 15.03 -16.22
N ARG A 212 2.57 15.80 -15.82
CA ARG A 212 1.59 15.38 -14.79
C ARG A 212 0.50 14.46 -15.35
N ARG A 213 0.45 14.25 -16.66
CA ARG A 213 -0.48 13.32 -17.30
C ARG A 213 -0.26 11.90 -16.75
N ILE A 214 -1.36 11.19 -16.56
CA ILE A 214 -1.38 9.79 -16.14
C ILE A 214 -2.21 9.04 -17.18
N GLU A 215 -1.64 8.00 -17.75
CA GLU A 215 -2.35 7.09 -18.65
C GLU A 215 -2.59 5.79 -17.90
N ALA A 216 -3.85 5.41 -17.72
CA ALA A 216 -4.23 4.18 -17.05
C ALA A 216 -5.14 3.39 -17.99
N ARG A 217 -4.67 2.24 -18.45
CA ARG A 217 -5.39 1.35 -19.37
C ARG A 217 -5.75 0.07 -18.66
N LYS A 218 -7.04 -0.21 -18.53
CA LYS A 218 -7.52 -1.50 -18.05
C LYS A 218 -7.08 -2.58 -19.05
N LEU A 219 -6.49 -3.65 -18.54
CA LEU A 219 -6.06 -4.80 -19.32
C LEU A 219 -7.19 -5.83 -19.41
N PRO A 220 -7.25 -6.62 -20.49
CA PRO A 220 -8.17 -7.75 -20.58
C PRO A 220 -7.89 -8.76 -19.45
N ALA A 221 -8.94 -9.45 -19.03
CA ALA A 221 -8.88 -10.50 -18.00
C ALA A 221 -8.07 -11.72 -18.48
#